data_AF-A0A962B1I5-F1
#
_entry.id   AF-A0A962B1I5-F1
#
_cell.length_a   1.000
_cell.length_b   1.000
_cell.length_c   1.000
_cell.angle_alpha   90.00
_cell.angle_beta   90.00
_cell.angle_gamma   90.00
#
_symmetry.space_group_name_H-M   'P 1'
#
loop_
_entity.id
_entity.type
_entity.pdbx_description
1 polymer ?
#
loop_
_entity_poly.entity_id
_entity_poly.type
_entity_poly.pdbx_seq_one_letter_code
_entity_poly.pdbx_strand_id
1 'polypeptide(L)'
;WLRDYLYIPLGGSQGRRLRTYRNLLVTMLLGGIWHGAAWKFVIWGAMHGGALALERAHFARVGLTPHAAAERRPIWRRAIAVLVTFHFVCLAWIFFRAEDLERAIALIAGLARWQSPVELVTPFLAGLIAFGLAIQFTPSSLLQKLDWLYQKLPVWLVGLLAGATLVLIEAVGGDGSAPFIYFQF
;
A
#
# COMPACT_ATOMS: atom_id res chain seq x y z
N TRP A 1 -4.73 0.23 -14.26
CA TRP A 1 -4.68 1.53 -14.97
C TRP A 1 -3.27 2.08 -15.13
N LEU A 2 -2.60 2.65 -14.11
CA LEU A 2 -1.23 3.19 -14.28
C LEU A 2 -0.24 2.17 -14.86
N ARG A 3 -0.32 0.91 -14.42
CA ARG A 3 0.48 -0.17 -14.99
C ARG A 3 0.25 -0.32 -16.49
N ASP A 4 -1.01 -0.34 -16.91
CA ASP A 4 -1.41 -0.76 -18.25
C ASP A 4 -1.33 0.39 -19.26
N TYR A 5 -1.59 1.63 -18.81
CA TYR A 5 -1.65 2.82 -19.66
C TYR A 5 -0.42 3.73 -19.55
N LEU A 6 0.47 3.50 -18.59
CA LEU A 6 1.68 4.29 -18.43
C LEU A 6 2.93 3.41 -18.37
N TYR A 7 3.00 2.49 -17.41
CA TYR A 7 4.21 1.68 -17.21
C TYR A 7 4.52 0.77 -18.41
N ILE A 8 3.55 -0.01 -18.90
CA ILE A 8 3.74 -0.91 -20.04
C ILE A 8 4.08 -0.14 -21.32
N PRO A 9 3.35 0.94 -21.69
CA PRO A 9 3.72 1.77 -22.85
C PRO A 9 5.13 2.39 -22.78
N LEU A 10 5.65 2.68 -21.59
CA LEU A 10 7.04 3.15 -21.40
C LEU A 10 8.10 2.05 -21.61
N GLY A 11 7.70 0.83 -21.98
CA GLY A 11 8.54 -0.36 -22.13
C GLY A 11 8.51 -1.30 -20.92
N GLY A 12 7.75 -0.95 -19.87
CA GLY A 12 7.53 -1.79 -18.69
C GLY A 12 8.83 -2.30 -18.08
N SER A 13 8.92 -3.62 -17.97
CA SER A 13 10.09 -4.37 -17.47
C SER A 13 11.02 -4.86 -18.57
N GLN A 14 10.79 -4.48 -19.83
CA GLN A 14 11.55 -4.97 -20.98
C GLN A 14 12.82 -4.12 -21.18
N GLY A 15 13.93 -4.79 -21.50
CA GLY A 15 15.21 -4.15 -21.79
C GLY A 15 16.14 -4.00 -20.58
N ARG A 16 16.97 -2.94 -20.59
CA ARG A 16 18.03 -2.71 -19.58
C ARG A 16 17.44 -2.38 -18.21
N ARG A 17 18.05 -2.88 -17.13
CA ARG A 17 17.63 -2.64 -15.73
C ARG A 17 17.37 -1.15 -15.41
N LEU A 18 18.23 -0.26 -15.92
CA LEU A 18 18.08 1.18 -15.72
C LEU A 18 16.77 1.74 -16.33
N ARG A 19 16.34 1.23 -17.49
CA ARG A 19 15.06 1.65 -18.11
C ARG A 19 13.89 1.23 -17.25
N THR A 20 13.92 0.01 -16.69
CA THR A 20 12.89 -0.47 -15.76
C THR A 20 12.76 0.42 -14.53
N TYR A 21 13.88 0.81 -13.91
CA TYR A 21 13.85 1.69 -12.72
C TYR A 21 13.35 3.09 -13.05
N ARG A 22 13.78 3.66 -14.18
CA ARG A 22 13.25 4.92 -14.70
C ARG A 22 11.74 4.82 -14.93
N ASN A 23 11.27 3.74 -15.56
CA ASN A 23 9.86 3.55 -15.86
C ASN A 23 9.01 3.44 -14.58
N LEU A 24 9.51 2.75 -13.55
CA LEU A 24 8.86 2.68 -12.23
C LEU A 24 8.77 4.07 -11.58
N LEU A 25 9.89 4.82 -11.57
CA LEU A 25 9.93 6.18 -11.01
C LEU A 25 8.97 7.12 -11.76
N VAL A 26 9.02 7.15 -13.09
CA VAL A 26 8.15 8.01 -13.91
C VAL A 26 6.68 7.64 -13.69
N THR A 27 6.36 6.34 -13.64
CA THR A 27 4.98 5.89 -13.41
C THR A 27 4.44 6.38 -12.07
N MET A 28 5.23 6.26 -10.99
CA MET A 28 4.79 6.69 -9.67
C MET A 28 4.81 8.20 -9.48
N LEU A 29 5.75 8.92 -10.09
CA LEU A 29 5.79 10.38 -10.09
C LEU A 29 4.57 10.97 -10.80
N LEU A 30 4.24 10.46 -11.99
CA LEU A 30 3.04 10.87 -12.71
C LEU A 30 1.76 10.48 -11.97
N GLY A 31 1.75 9.31 -11.32
CA GLY A 31 0.67 8.92 -10.41
C GLY A 31 0.50 9.91 -9.26
N GLY A 32 1.59 10.36 -8.63
CA GLY A 32 1.57 11.41 -7.61
C GLY A 32 1.04 12.74 -8.14
N ILE A 33 1.59 13.24 -9.26
CA ILE A 33 1.16 14.49 -9.88
C ILE A 33 -0.33 14.47 -10.25
N TRP A 34 -0.84 13.31 -10.66
CA TRP A 34 -2.27 13.14 -10.94
C TRP A 34 -3.17 13.36 -9.71
N HIS A 35 -2.66 13.16 -8.50
CA HIS A 35 -3.39 13.48 -7.26
C HIS A 35 -3.34 14.97 -6.88
N GLY A 36 -2.38 15.74 -7.39
CA GLY A 36 -2.34 17.20 -7.21
C GLY A 36 -0.98 17.82 -7.53
N ALA A 37 -0.97 19.13 -7.81
CA ALA A 37 0.21 19.88 -8.25
C ALA A 37 1.14 20.34 -7.11
N ALA A 38 1.06 19.73 -5.93
CA ALA A 38 1.88 20.08 -4.76
C ALA A 38 3.08 19.14 -4.59
N TRP A 39 4.20 19.68 -4.06
CA TRP A 39 5.43 18.91 -3.81
C TRP A 39 5.23 17.66 -2.96
N LYS A 40 4.27 17.68 -2.02
CA LYS A 40 3.92 16.52 -1.19
C LYS A 40 3.55 15.28 -2.03
N PHE A 41 2.84 15.47 -3.14
CA PHE A 41 2.46 14.37 -4.03
C PHE A 41 3.60 13.89 -4.91
N VAL A 42 4.50 14.79 -5.31
CA VAL A 42 5.75 14.43 -6.02
C VAL A 42 6.65 13.59 -5.11
N ILE A 43 6.81 13.99 -3.85
CA ILE A 43 7.57 13.24 -2.84
C ILE A 43 6.94 11.86 -2.61
N TRP A 44 5.62 11.79 -2.44
CA TRP A 44 4.90 10.53 -2.31
C TRP A 44 5.16 9.59 -3.51
N GLY A 45 5.09 10.11 -4.74
CA GLY A 45 5.39 9.36 -5.96
C GLY A 45 6.85 8.91 -6.05
N ALA A 46 7.79 9.79 -5.71
CA ALA A 46 9.22 9.47 -5.66
C ALA A 46 9.52 8.37 -4.63
N MET A 47 8.93 8.43 -3.44
CA MET A 47 9.09 7.41 -2.40
C MET A 47 8.65 6.05 -2.94
N HIS A 48 7.43 5.93 -3.48
CA HIS A 48 6.93 4.64 -3.98
C HIS A 48 7.71 4.14 -5.20
N GLY A 49 8.04 5.03 -6.15
CA GLY A 49 8.83 4.66 -7.32
C GLY A 49 10.23 4.19 -6.95
N GLY A 50 10.86 4.85 -5.97
CA GLY A 50 12.15 4.46 -5.41
C GLY A 50 12.09 3.12 -4.69
N ALA A 51 11.07 2.90 -3.86
CA ALA A 51 10.87 1.62 -3.16
C ALA A 51 10.69 0.46 -4.14
N LEU A 52 9.89 0.62 -5.20
CA LEU A 52 9.72 -0.38 -6.25
C LEU A 52 11.03 -0.65 -7.00
N ALA A 53 11.81 0.39 -7.30
CA ALA A 53 13.11 0.23 -7.96
C ALA A 53 14.11 -0.53 -7.05
N LEU A 54 14.15 -0.22 -5.75
CA LEU A 54 14.99 -0.89 -4.76
C LEU A 54 14.58 -2.36 -4.57
N GLU A 55 13.29 -2.62 -4.43
CA GLU A 55 12.73 -3.98 -4.34
C GLU A 55 13.14 -4.80 -5.57
N ARG A 56 12.94 -4.24 -6.77
CA ARG A 56 13.33 -4.88 -8.03
C ARG A 56 14.84 -5.14 -8.11
N ALA A 57 15.66 -4.19 -7.66
CA ALA A 57 17.12 -4.34 -7.62
C ALA A 57 17.55 -5.43 -6.62
N HIS A 58 16.91 -5.50 -5.46
CA HIS A 58 17.16 -6.56 -4.47
C HIS A 58 16.88 -7.95 -5.07
N PHE A 59 15.71 -8.16 -5.67
CA PHE A 59 15.35 -9.43 -6.28
C PHE A 59 16.21 -9.79 -7.49
N ALA A 60 16.61 -8.80 -8.30
CA ALA A 60 17.55 -9.01 -9.39
C ALA A 60 18.96 -9.41 -8.91
N ARG A 61 19.37 -9.03 -7.68
CA ARG A 61 20.65 -9.43 -7.08
C ARG A 61 20.59 -10.83 -6.47
N VAL A 62 19.49 -11.18 -5.79
CA VAL A 62 19.35 -12.52 -5.19
C VAL A 62 18.92 -13.60 -6.18
N GLY A 63 18.61 -13.23 -7.43
CA GLY A 63 18.26 -14.18 -8.49
C GLY A 63 16.92 -14.89 -8.26
N LEU A 64 16.05 -14.33 -7.42
CA LEU A 64 14.75 -14.90 -7.08
C LEU A 64 13.64 -13.97 -7.55
N THR A 65 12.51 -14.53 -7.96
CA THR A 65 11.28 -13.76 -8.10
C THR A 65 10.75 -13.38 -6.72
N PRO A 66 10.02 -12.24 -6.59
CA PRO A 66 9.42 -11.86 -5.31
C PRO A 66 8.57 -12.97 -4.68
N HIS A 67 7.82 -13.71 -5.51
CA HIS A 67 6.98 -14.81 -5.07
C HIS A 67 7.81 -15.99 -4.54
N ALA A 68 8.79 -16.47 -5.30
CA ALA A 68 9.66 -17.57 -4.88
C ALA A 68 10.47 -17.22 -3.62
N ALA A 69 10.87 -15.96 -3.48
CA ALA A 69 11.54 -15.49 -2.28
C ALA A 69 10.59 -15.39 -1.07
N ALA A 70 9.33 -15.02 -1.26
CA ALA A 70 8.35 -14.95 -0.18
C ALA A 70 8.03 -16.33 0.41
N GLU A 71 7.90 -17.36 -0.42
CA GLU A 71 7.60 -18.73 0.01
C GLU A 71 8.76 -19.40 0.77
N ARG A 72 10.00 -19.08 0.41
CA ARG A 72 11.21 -19.67 1.01
C ARG A 72 11.73 -18.91 2.22
N ARG A 73 11.15 -17.76 2.55
CA ARG A 73 11.62 -16.92 3.66
C ARG A 73 11.17 -17.49 5.01
N PRO A 74 12.06 -17.58 6.01
CA PRO A 74 11.65 -17.90 7.37
C PRO A 74 10.70 -16.81 7.90
N ILE A 75 9.78 -17.19 8.78
CA ILE A 75 8.68 -16.34 9.24
C ILE A 75 9.15 -14.99 9.80
N TRP A 76 10.28 -14.96 10.52
CA TRP A 76 10.84 -13.73 11.08
C TRP A 76 11.31 -12.75 9.98
N ARG A 77 11.88 -13.24 8.86
CA ARG A 77 12.26 -12.37 7.72
C ARG A 77 11.04 -11.83 7.00
N ARG A 78 9.98 -12.62 6.90
CA ARG A 78 8.68 -12.16 6.37
C ARG A 78 8.10 -11.09 7.30
N ALA A 79 8.16 -11.28 8.61
CA ALA A 79 7.68 -10.31 9.58
C ALA A 79 8.42 -8.98 9.49
N ILE A 80 9.75 -9.00 9.42
CA ILE A 80 10.54 -7.78 9.20
C ILE A 80 10.15 -7.09 7.89
N ALA A 81 10.01 -7.84 6.79
CA ALA A 81 9.62 -7.26 5.50
C ALA A 81 8.23 -6.62 5.57
N VAL A 82 7.24 -7.29 6.17
CA VAL A 82 5.88 -6.75 6.38
C VAL A 82 5.93 -5.48 7.21
N LEU A 83 6.67 -5.48 8.33
CA LEU A 83 6.78 -4.31 9.20
C LEU A 83 7.47 -3.14 8.49
N VAL A 84 8.54 -3.39 7.76
CA VAL A 84 9.25 -2.35 6.98
C VAL A 84 8.33 -1.76 5.92
N THR A 85 7.65 -2.60 5.14
CA THR A 85 6.71 -2.13 4.11
C THR A 85 5.55 -1.37 4.73
N PHE A 86 4.96 -1.87 5.83
CA PHE A 86 3.88 -1.20 6.53
C PHE A 86 4.27 0.21 6.98
N HIS A 87 5.38 0.35 7.72
CA HIS A 87 5.83 1.65 8.21
C HIS A 87 6.26 2.58 7.07
N PHE A 88 6.89 2.06 6.02
CA PHE A 88 7.22 2.84 4.84
C PHE A 88 5.96 3.42 4.17
N VAL A 89 4.93 2.59 3.97
CA VAL A 89 3.67 3.01 3.38
C VAL A 89 2.98 4.03 4.30
N CYS A 90 2.91 3.80 5.61
CA CYS A 90 2.37 4.77 6.58
C CYS A 90 3.11 6.12 6.52
N LEU A 91 4.45 6.12 6.47
CA LEU A 91 5.24 7.34 6.33
C LEU A 91 4.95 8.07 5.02
N ALA A 92 4.83 7.33 3.90
CA ALA A 92 4.49 7.93 2.63
C ALA A 92 3.08 8.57 2.66
N TRP A 93 2.11 7.92 3.31
CA TRP A 93 0.75 8.45 3.47
C TRP A 93 0.68 9.77 4.24
N ILE A 94 1.67 10.11 5.08
CA ILE A 94 1.75 11.44 5.73
C ILE A 94 1.79 12.54 4.67
N PHE A 95 2.64 12.42 3.65
CA PHE A 95 2.72 13.40 2.55
C PHE A 95 1.45 13.47 1.72
N PHE A 96 0.74 12.35 1.59
CA PHE A 96 -0.50 12.31 0.84
C PHE A 96 -1.62 13.05 1.58
N ARG A 97 -1.75 12.82 2.90
CA ARG A 97 -2.86 13.30 3.73
C ARG A 97 -2.66 14.69 4.34
N ALA A 98 -1.42 15.11 4.59
CA ALA A 98 -1.12 16.43 5.15
C ALA A 98 -1.65 17.54 4.25
N GLU A 99 -2.03 18.67 4.84
CA GLU A 99 -2.54 19.85 4.12
C GLU A 99 -1.46 20.41 3.18
N ASP A 100 -0.25 20.57 3.70
CA ASP A 100 0.92 21.05 2.96
C ASP A 100 2.21 20.29 3.35
N LEU A 101 3.31 20.68 2.72
CA LEU A 101 4.61 20.07 2.95
C LEU A 101 5.18 20.40 4.35
N GLU A 102 4.93 21.59 4.87
CA GLU A 102 5.42 22.01 6.18
C GLU A 102 4.77 21.16 7.27
N ARG A 103 3.46 20.96 7.20
CA ARG A 103 2.70 20.10 8.11
C ARG A 103 3.15 18.64 8.04
N ALA A 104 3.42 18.12 6.84
CA ALA A 104 3.95 16.76 6.67
C ALA A 104 5.30 16.59 7.41
N ILE A 105 6.22 17.53 7.24
CA ILE A 105 7.54 17.51 7.91
C ILE A 105 7.37 17.65 9.42
N ALA A 106 6.50 18.56 9.89
CA ALA A 106 6.22 18.75 11.31
C ALA A 106 5.67 17.46 11.96
N LEU A 107 4.79 16.72 11.27
CA LEU A 107 4.29 15.42 11.73
C LEU A 107 5.41 14.39 11.86
N ILE A 108 6.28 14.27 10.86
CA ILE A 108 7.43 13.34 10.89
C ILE A 108 8.38 13.69 12.04
N ALA A 109 8.68 14.98 12.22
CA ALA A 109 9.52 15.43 13.34
C ALA A 109 8.85 15.17 14.70
N GLY A 110 7.53 15.27 14.79
CA GLY A 110 6.76 14.90 15.98
C GLY A 110 6.87 13.42 16.34
N LEU A 111 6.81 12.53 15.33
CA LEU A 111 7.02 11.09 15.53
C LEU A 111 8.40 10.77 16.12
N ALA A 112 9.45 11.47 15.67
CA ALA A 112 10.79 11.29 16.19
C ALA A 112 10.97 11.79 17.64
N ARG A 113 10.19 12.80 18.05
CA ARG A 113 10.23 13.36 19.40
C ARG A 113 9.47 12.53 20.43
N TRP A 114 8.44 11.78 20.01
CA TRP A 114 7.59 10.96 20.90
C TRP A 114 7.00 11.76 22.09
N GLN A 115 6.60 13.01 21.85
CA GLN A 115 6.18 13.92 22.93
C GLN A 115 4.67 13.97 23.18
N SER A 116 3.86 13.34 22.32
CA SER A 116 2.40 13.40 22.41
C SER A 116 1.82 12.05 22.81
N PRO A 117 0.86 12.01 23.75
CA PRO A 117 0.11 10.79 24.04
C PRO A 117 -0.62 10.30 22.78
N VAL A 118 -0.68 8.99 22.61
CA VAL A 118 -1.31 8.35 21.44
C VAL A 118 -2.82 8.26 21.70
N GLU A 119 -3.50 9.40 21.69
CA GLU A 119 -4.94 9.49 22.02
C GLU A 119 -5.85 8.97 20.90
N LEU A 120 -5.32 8.87 19.68
CA LEU A 120 -6.06 8.45 18.48
C LEU A 120 -6.11 6.92 18.29
N VAL A 121 -5.32 6.15 19.05
CA VAL A 121 -5.30 4.68 18.91
C VAL A 121 -6.31 4.06 19.86
N THR A 122 -7.51 3.80 19.35
CA THR A 122 -8.53 3.03 20.07
C THR A 122 -8.18 1.52 20.05
N PRO A 123 -8.66 0.72 21.02
CA PRO A 123 -8.48 -0.74 20.98
C PRO A 123 -9.01 -1.37 19.70
N PHE A 124 -10.10 -0.82 19.16
CA PHE A 124 -10.67 -1.24 17.89
C PHE A 124 -9.70 -0.99 16.72
N LEU A 125 -9.14 0.22 16.61
CA LEU A 125 -8.16 0.55 15.57
C LEU A 125 -6.89 -0.31 15.70
N ALA A 126 -6.41 -0.51 16.93
CA ALA A 126 -5.28 -1.39 17.20
C ALA A 126 -5.58 -2.83 16.76
N GLY A 127 -6.79 -3.32 17.02
CA GLY A 127 -7.26 -4.63 16.56
C GLY A 127 -7.31 -4.74 15.03
N LEU A 128 -7.79 -3.71 14.32
CA LEU A 128 -7.79 -3.68 12.86
C LEU A 128 -6.38 -3.69 12.27
N ILE A 129 -5.45 -2.92 12.85
CA ILE A 129 -4.05 -2.92 12.42
C ILE A 129 -3.42 -4.29 12.67
N ALA A 130 -3.62 -4.87 13.87
CA ALA A 130 -3.10 -6.19 14.20
C ALA A 130 -3.66 -7.27 13.26
N PHE A 131 -4.97 -7.23 12.97
CA PHE A 131 -5.61 -8.14 12.02
C PHE A 131 -5.05 -7.98 10.60
N GLY A 132 -4.92 -6.74 10.13
CA GLY A 132 -4.35 -6.43 8.81
C GLY A 132 -2.88 -6.82 8.67
N LEU A 133 -2.12 -6.83 9.76
CA LEU A 133 -0.76 -7.38 9.80
C LEU A 133 -0.76 -8.91 9.86
N ALA A 134 -1.66 -9.52 10.63
CA ALA A 134 -1.77 -10.96 10.79
C ALA A 134 -2.17 -11.65 9.47
N ILE A 135 -3.08 -11.06 8.68
CA ILE A 135 -3.51 -11.62 7.39
C ILE A 135 -2.35 -11.67 6.37
N GLN A 136 -1.29 -10.88 6.56
CA GLN A 136 -0.08 -10.95 5.74
C GLN A 136 0.70 -12.25 5.94
N PHE A 137 0.32 -13.10 6.89
CA PHE A 137 0.93 -14.41 7.16
C PHE A 137 0.01 -15.58 6.76
N THR A 138 -1.16 -15.30 6.18
CA THR A 138 -2.06 -16.34 5.69
C THR A 138 -1.35 -17.19 4.61
N PRO A 139 -1.36 -18.52 4.72
CA PRO A 139 -0.73 -19.39 3.74
C PRO A 139 -1.51 -19.39 2.42
N SER A 140 -0.80 -19.46 1.30
CA SER A 140 -1.39 -19.47 -0.05
C SER A 140 -2.37 -20.63 -0.25
N SER A 141 -2.15 -21.78 0.38
CA SER A 141 -3.06 -22.93 0.35
C SER A 141 -4.44 -22.64 0.95
N LEU A 142 -4.49 -21.86 2.03
CA LEU A 142 -5.77 -21.44 2.62
C LEU A 142 -6.49 -20.46 1.70
N LEU A 143 -5.77 -19.49 1.12
CA LEU A 143 -6.34 -18.55 0.15
C LEU A 143 -6.90 -19.27 -1.09
N GLN A 144 -6.17 -20.24 -1.64
CA GLN A 144 -6.62 -21.06 -2.77
C GLN A 144 -7.85 -21.90 -2.41
N LYS A 145 -7.91 -22.46 -1.20
CA LYS A 145 -9.08 -23.20 -0.72
C LYS A 145 -10.30 -22.30 -0.57
N LEU A 146 -10.12 -21.08 -0.04
CA LEU A 146 -11.19 -20.10 0.09
C LEU A 146 -11.69 -19.63 -1.28
N ASP A 147 -10.80 -19.39 -2.24
CA ASP A 147 -11.15 -19.05 -3.62
C ASP A 147 -11.95 -20.18 -4.30
N TRP A 148 -11.49 -21.43 -4.14
CA TRP A 148 -12.22 -22.59 -4.64
C TRP A 148 -13.61 -22.75 -4.01
N LEU A 149 -13.74 -22.49 -2.70
CA LEU A 149 -15.05 -22.49 -2.03
C LEU A 149 -15.94 -21.36 -2.54
N TYR A 150 -15.38 -20.16 -2.72
CA TYR A 150 -16.07 -18.98 -3.21
C TYR A 150 -16.66 -19.22 -4.61
N GLN A 151 -15.89 -19.85 -5.51
CA GLN A 151 -16.35 -20.20 -6.86
C GLN A 151 -17.52 -21.20 -6.90
N LYS A 152 -17.77 -21.91 -5.79
CA LYS A 152 -18.90 -22.85 -5.65
C LYS A 152 -20.15 -22.21 -5.04
N LEU A 153 -20.05 -21.00 -4.51
CA LEU A 153 -21.20 -20.34 -3.89
C LEU A 153 -22.19 -19.90 -4.97
N PRO A 154 -23.51 -20.06 -4.73
CA PRO A 154 -24.50 -19.51 -5.64
C PRO A 154 -24.45 -17.97 -5.63
N VAL A 155 -24.70 -17.35 -6.78
CA VAL A 155 -24.54 -15.91 -6.99
C VAL A 155 -25.32 -15.06 -5.99
N TRP A 156 -26.52 -15.49 -5.59
CA TRP A 156 -27.33 -14.77 -4.59
C TRP A 156 -26.64 -14.70 -3.22
N LEU A 157 -25.93 -15.76 -2.82
CA LEU A 157 -25.21 -15.80 -1.55
C LEU A 157 -23.96 -14.92 -1.61
N VAL A 158 -23.27 -14.91 -2.75
CA VAL A 158 -22.16 -13.96 -3.00
C VAL A 158 -22.67 -12.52 -2.90
N GLY A 159 -23.81 -12.21 -3.52
CA GLY A 159 -24.44 -10.90 -3.43
C GLY A 159 -24.82 -10.52 -1.99
N LEU A 160 -25.36 -11.46 -1.22
CA LEU A 160 -25.70 -11.25 0.19
C LEU A 160 -24.45 -10.99 1.05
N LEU A 161 -23.39 -11.77 0.86
CA LEU A 161 -22.11 -11.57 1.57
C LEU A 161 -21.46 -10.23 1.20
N ALA A 162 -21.51 -9.84 -0.07
CA ALA A 162 -21.02 -8.54 -0.52
C ALA A 162 -21.84 -7.40 0.10
N GLY A 163 -23.17 -7.51 0.11
CA GLY A 163 -24.06 -6.55 0.76
C GLY A 163 -23.81 -6.42 2.27
N ALA A 164 -23.69 -7.55 2.97
CA ALA A 164 -23.34 -7.56 4.40
C ALA A 164 -21.97 -6.93 4.66
N THR A 165 -20.98 -7.17 3.79
CA THR A 165 -19.66 -6.55 3.89
C THR A 165 -19.74 -5.03 3.70
N LEU A 166 -20.53 -4.53 2.75
CA LEU A 166 -20.74 -3.10 2.56
C LEU A 166 -21.41 -2.45 3.78
N VAL A 167 -22.46 -3.06 4.31
CA VAL A 167 -23.13 -2.58 5.53
C VAL A 167 -22.15 -2.57 6.71
N LEU A 168 -21.29 -3.59 6.84
CA LEU A 168 -20.26 -3.61 7.88
C LEU A 168 -19.23 -2.49 7.70
N ILE A 169 -18.78 -2.23 6.46
CA ILE A 169 -17.85 -1.14 6.16
C ILE A 169 -18.49 0.20 6.48
N GLU A 170 -19.76 0.42 6.16
CA GLU A 170 -20.48 1.65 6.50
C GLU A 170 -20.69 1.79 8.01
N ALA A 171 -21.10 0.72 8.70
CA ALA A 171 -21.32 0.73 10.15
C ALA A 171 -20.03 0.95 10.95
N VAL A 172 -18.88 0.59 10.38
CA VAL A 172 -17.54 0.80 10.96
C VAL A 172 -16.91 2.11 10.45
N GLY A 173 -17.40 2.65 9.33
CA GLY A 173 -16.95 3.91 8.75
C GLY A 173 -17.26 5.07 9.69
N GLY A 174 -16.32 6.00 9.83
CA GLY A 174 -16.57 7.22 10.61
C GLY A 174 -17.62 8.11 9.94
N ASP A 175 -18.31 8.93 10.74
CA ASP A 175 -19.29 9.89 10.22
C ASP A 175 -18.62 10.91 9.29
N GLY A 176 -19.17 11.02 8.07
CA GLY A 176 -18.74 11.96 7.04
C GLY A 176 -18.07 11.27 5.84
N SER A 177 -18.62 11.48 4.65
CA SER A 177 -17.92 11.13 3.41
C SER A 177 -16.65 11.99 3.32
N ALA A 178 -15.47 11.39 3.46
CA ALA A 178 -14.23 12.09 3.18
C ALA A 178 -14.34 12.69 1.76
N PRO A 179 -14.23 14.02 1.60
CA PRO A 179 -14.33 14.63 0.29
C PRO A 179 -13.30 14.00 -0.65
N PHE A 180 -13.75 13.68 -1.86
CA PHE A 180 -12.94 12.95 -2.84
C PHE A 180 -11.62 13.71 -3.08
N ILE A 181 -10.50 13.02 -2.94
CA ILE A 181 -9.12 13.55 -2.76
C ILE A 181 -8.67 14.61 -3.81
N TYR A 182 -9.33 14.71 -4.97
CA TYR A 182 -8.92 15.57 -6.08
C TYR A 182 -9.45 17.01 -6.06
N PHE A 183 -10.14 17.46 -5.01
CA PHE A 183 -10.71 18.82 -5.01
C PHE A 183 -10.48 19.61 -3.71
N GLN A 184 -9.50 19.20 -2.89
CA GLN A 184 -9.14 19.90 -1.65
C GLN A 184 -7.74 20.53 -1.74
N PHE A 185 -7.55 21.39 -2.74
CA PHE A 185 -6.38 22.28 -2.84
C PHE A 185 -6.83 23.73 -2.72
#